data_AF-A0A2W5KSK8-F1
#
_entry.id   AF-A0A2W5KSK8-F1
#
_cell.length_a   1.000
_cell.length_b   1.000
_cell.length_c   1.000
_cell.angle_alpha   90.00
_cell.angle_beta   90.00
_cell.angle_gamma   90.00
#
_symmetry.space_group_name_H-M   'P 1'
#
loop_
_entity.id
_entity.type
_entity.pdbx_description
1 polymer ?
#
loop_
_entity_poly.entity_id
_entity_poly.type
_entity_poly.pdbx_seq_one_letter_code
_entity_poly.pdbx_strand_id
1 'polypeptide(L)'
;QLRPEREKMQLGAELIGSDSAAAAVEIVNIAIEALTAAGVTGITIDFTLPDLIDALAAGPLPLGAEELEAVRAELDAKDAGALVAISPAAAAYLPLIEATGPFHAAMERLEAFSASLGGAIDSRIAGLRAIAKPIGWDITLTLDPTERHGFEFQNWFGFSIFAEGFIGEIGRGGSYAIARAGEADEPAMGFSLYPDPLIDAGFGDERPRRLFLPVGHDVVRAAALRAEGWHTVAALADGEDGAAQRCSHWLDGREPRAY
;
A
#
# COMPACT_ATOMS: atom_id res chain seq x y z
N GLN A 1 -13.51 7.55 10.72
CA GLN A 1 -13.04 8.07 12.03
C GLN A 1 -11.78 8.88 11.76
N LEU A 2 -11.72 10.14 12.18
CA LEU A 2 -10.50 10.94 12.03
C LEU A 2 -9.41 10.28 12.88
N ARG A 3 -8.26 9.91 12.30
CA ARG A 3 -7.05 9.54 13.05
C ARG A 3 -6.39 10.85 13.48
N PRO A 4 -6.51 11.28 14.75
CA PRO A 4 -6.02 12.59 15.19
C PRO A 4 -4.48 12.65 15.30
N GLU A 5 -3.83 11.49 15.24
CA GLU A 5 -2.38 11.33 15.24
C GLU A 5 -1.74 12.15 14.10
N ARG A 6 -0.78 12.99 14.47
CA ARG A 6 -0.01 13.85 13.55
C ARG A 6 1.39 13.34 13.29
N GLU A 7 1.75 12.23 13.92
CA GLU A 7 2.98 11.48 13.70
C GLU A 7 2.55 10.08 13.29
N LYS A 8 3.11 9.60 12.18
CA LYS A 8 2.83 8.27 11.65
C LYS A 8 4.13 7.68 11.14
N MET A 9 4.36 6.42 11.41
CA MET A 9 5.47 5.73 10.77
C MET A 9 5.10 5.45 9.31
N GLN A 10 6.08 5.65 8.43
CA GLN A 10 5.95 5.37 7.00
C GLN A 10 7.19 4.60 6.57
N LEU A 11 6.95 3.51 5.84
CA LEU A 11 7.99 2.66 5.25
C LEU A 11 7.71 2.58 3.75
N GLY A 12 8.73 2.63 2.91
CA GLY A 12 8.49 2.65 1.47
C GLY A 12 9.74 2.38 0.66
N ALA A 13 9.56 2.25 -0.65
CA ALA A 13 10.63 2.14 -1.61
C ALA A 13 10.29 2.97 -2.85
N GLU A 14 11.32 3.53 -3.46
CA GLU A 14 11.22 4.39 -4.63
C GLU A 14 12.15 3.87 -5.73
N LEU A 15 11.60 3.72 -6.92
CA LEU A 15 12.32 3.46 -8.17
C LEU A 15 12.38 4.78 -8.94
N ILE A 16 13.59 5.35 -9.00
CA ILE A 16 13.86 6.61 -9.69
C ILE A 16 14.45 6.35 -11.07
N GLY A 17 14.00 7.10 -12.07
CA GLY A 17 14.48 7.02 -13.45
C GLY A 17 13.60 6.17 -14.38
N SER A 18 12.47 5.63 -13.89
CA SER A 18 11.48 4.96 -14.73
C SER A 18 10.08 4.98 -14.11
N ASP A 19 9.08 5.21 -14.95
CA ASP A 19 7.65 5.04 -14.64
C ASP A 19 7.02 3.96 -15.54
N SER A 20 7.83 3.10 -16.15
CA SER A 20 7.36 2.07 -17.09
C SER A 20 6.45 1.03 -16.43
N ALA A 21 5.71 0.26 -17.24
CA ALA A 21 4.92 -0.87 -16.74
C ALA A 21 5.76 -1.91 -15.99
N ALA A 22 7.04 -2.08 -16.34
CA ALA A 22 7.95 -2.97 -15.61
C ALA A 22 8.29 -2.42 -14.22
N ALA A 23 8.50 -1.11 -14.10
CA ALA A 23 8.70 -0.45 -12.81
C ALA A 23 7.45 -0.55 -11.93
N ALA A 24 6.26 -0.36 -12.50
CA ALA A 24 4.99 -0.53 -11.79
C ALA A 24 4.79 -1.98 -11.30
N VAL A 25 5.11 -2.97 -12.15
CA VAL A 25 5.11 -4.39 -11.76
C VAL A 25 6.00 -4.63 -10.55
N GLU A 26 7.26 -4.17 -10.58
CA GLU A 26 8.20 -4.36 -9.49
C GLU A 26 7.70 -3.73 -8.19
N ILE A 27 7.28 -2.45 -8.25
CA ILE A 27 6.84 -1.69 -7.08
C ILE A 27 5.61 -2.30 -6.40
N VAL A 28 4.61 -2.72 -7.18
CA VAL A 28 3.41 -3.37 -6.61
C VAL A 28 3.77 -4.71 -5.96
N ASN A 29 4.60 -5.52 -6.60
CA ASN A 29 4.99 -6.82 -6.03
C ASN A 29 5.84 -6.67 -4.77
N ILE A 30 6.79 -5.73 -4.72
CA ILE A 30 7.57 -5.47 -3.50
C ILE A 30 6.66 -5.03 -2.35
N ALA A 31 5.67 -4.18 -2.61
CA ALA A 31 4.72 -3.76 -1.59
C ALA A 31 3.89 -4.94 -1.03
N ILE A 32 3.41 -5.82 -1.91
CA ILE A 32 2.69 -7.05 -1.54
C ILE A 32 3.61 -7.99 -0.75
N GLU A 33 4.82 -8.25 -1.24
CA GLU A 33 5.80 -9.12 -0.60
C GLU A 33 6.17 -8.63 0.80
N ALA A 34 6.35 -7.32 0.98
CA ALA A 34 6.64 -6.73 2.28
C ALA A 34 5.50 -6.95 3.30
N LEU A 35 4.26 -6.75 2.88
CA LEU A 35 3.08 -6.98 3.73
C LEU A 35 2.88 -8.47 4.05
N THR A 36 3.03 -9.34 3.05
CA THR A 36 2.96 -10.79 3.24
C THR A 36 4.06 -11.29 4.15
N ALA A 37 5.29 -10.79 4.03
CA ALA A 37 6.40 -11.12 4.92
C ALA A 37 6.16 -10.65 6.36
N ALA A 38 5.44 -9.54 6.54
CA ALA A 38 4.97 -9.09 7.86
C ALA A 38 3.84 -9.97 8.42
N GLY A 39 3.29 -10.90 7.64
CA GLY A 39 2.21 -11.81 8.02
C GLY A 39 0.80 -11.29 7.72
N VAL A 40 0.67 -10.18 6.98
CA VAL A 40 -0.63 -9.60 6.62
C VAL A 40 -1.36 -10.54 5.67
N THR A 41 -2.67 -10.73 5.90
CA THR A 41 -3.53 -11.60 5.08
C THR A 41 -4.76 -10.84 4.59
N GLY A 42 -5.46 -11.38 3.60
CA GLY A 42 -6.65 -10.74 3.03
C GLY A 42 -6.33 -9.41 2.35
N ILE A 43 -5.16 -9.31 1.70
CA ILE A 43 -4.71 -8.09 1.03
C ILE A 43 -5.60 -7.81 -0.18
N THR A 44 -6.04 -6.56 -0.30
CA THR A 44 -6.73 -6.03 -1.48
C THR A 44 -5.90 -4.91 -2.06
N ILE A 45 -5.66 -4.95 -3.36
CA ILE A 45 -5.01 -3.89 -4.12
C ILE A 45 -6.06 -3.24 -5.01
N ASP A 46 -6.19 -1.93 -4.93
CA ASP A 46 -7.09 -1.14 -5.77
C ASP A 46 -6.27 -0.29 -6.73
N PHE A 47 -6.41 -0.50 -8.03
CA PHE A 47 -5.72 0.27 -9.05
C PHE A 47 -6.50 1.52 -9.44
N THR A 48 -5.79 2.59 -9.78
CA THR A 48 -6.36 3.81 -10.36
C THR A 48 -5.48 4.34 -11.51
N LEU A 49 -6.03 5.24 -12.30
CA LEU A 49 -5.39 5.95 -13.40
C LEU A 49 -5.49 7.48 -13.15
N PRO A 50 -4.62 8.06 -12.30
CA PRO A 50 -4.82 9.41 -11.74
C PRO A 50 -4.93 10.54 -12.77
N ASP A 51 -4.18 10.44 -13.86
CA ASP A 51 -4.18 11.42 -14.95
C ASP A 51 -5.22 11.16 -16.06
N LEU A 52 -6.01 10.08 -15.95
CA LEU A 52 -6.84 9.60 -17.06
C LEU A 52 -7.86 10.66 -17.51
N ILE A 53 -8.57 11.26 -16.56
CA ILE A 53 -9.62 12.24 -16.85
C ILE A 53 -9.03 13.44 -17.59
N ASP A 54 -7.83 13.85 -17.21
CA ASP A 54 -7.12 15.00 -17.80
C ASP A 54 -6.61 14.67 -19.20
N ALA A 55 -6.07 13.47 -19.38
CA ALA A 55 -5.63 12.98 -20.68
C ALA A 55 -6.80 12.85 -21.67
N LEU A 56 -7.96 12.38 -21.21
CA LEU A 56 -9.18 12.29 -22.02
C LEU A 56 -9.71 13.69 -22.38
N ALA A 57 -9.77 14.59 -21.40
CA ALA A 57 -10.26 15.97 -21.56
C ALA A 57 -9.35 16.84 -22.45
N ALA A 58 -8.06 16.54 -22.51
CA ALA A 58 -7.12 17.22 -23.40
C ALA A 58 -7.10 16.63 -24.82
N GLY A 59 -7.78 15.51 -25.07
CA GLY A 59 -7.68 14.76 -26.32
C GLY A 59 -9.04 14.23 -26.82
N PRO A 60 -9.30 12.91 -26.66
CA PRO A 60 -10.43 12.24 -27.31
C PRO A 60 -11.82 12.67 -26.81
N LEU A 61 -11.93 13.21 -25.60
CA LEU A 61 -13.19 13.65 -24.98
C LEU A 61 -13.07 15.08 -24.45
N PRO A 62 -12.94 16.10 -25.32
CA PRO A 62 -12.57 17.43 -24.91
C PRO A 62 -13.62 18.08 -23.99
N LEU A 63 -13.15 18.71 -22.90
CA LEU A 63 -13.97 19.48 -21.96
C LEU A 63 -13.39 20.88 -21.74
N GLY A 64 -14.26 21.86 -21.51
CA GLY A 64 -13.83 23.18 -21.02
C GLY A 64 -13.36 23.11 -19.56
N ALA A 65 -12.57 24.09 -19.09
CA ALA A 65 -12.00 24.06 -17.74
C ALA A 65 -13.05 23.97 -16.61
N GLU A 66 -14.13 24.77 -16.68
CA GLU A 66 -15.22 24.71 -15.69
C GLU A 66 -15.96 23.37 -15.72
N GLU A 67 -16.12 22.80 -16.91
CA GLU A 67 -16.80 21.52 -17.11
C GLU A 67 -15.96 20.34 -16.63
N LEU A 68 -14.64 20.40 -16.84
CA LEU A 68 -13.68 19.40 -16.35
C LEU A 68 -13.71 19.29 -14.82
N GLU A 69 -13.75 20.42 -14.10
CA GLU A 69 -13.86 20.40 -12.64
C GLU A 69 -15.19 19.79 -12.17
N ALA A 70 -16.31 20.11 -12.83
CA ALA A 70 -17.60 19.51 -12.53
C ALA A 70 -17.59 18.00 -12.81
N VAL A 71 -17.06 17.57 -13.96
CA VAL A 71 -16.92 16.14 -14.31
C VAL A 71 -16.08 15.39 -13.30
N ARG A 72 -14.92 15.95 -12.89
CA ARG A 72 -14.07 15.34 -11.85
C ARG A 72 -14.82 15.16 -10.53
N ALA A 73 -15.60 16.16 -10.11
CA ALA A 73 -16.37 16.08 -8.87
C ALA A 73 -17.45 14.98 -8.92
N GLU A 74 -18.19 14.88 -10.03
CA GLU A 74 -19.23 13.84 -10.14
C GLU A 74 -18.65 12.43 -10.34
N LEU A 75 -17.52 12.30 -11.03
CA LEU A 75 -16.79 11.04 -11.15
C LEU A 75 -16.25 10.57 -9.80
N ASP A 76 -15.74 11.49 -8.99
CA ASP A 76 -15.27 11.18 -7.64
C ASP A 76 -16.41 10.70 -6.74
N ALA A 77 -17.53 11.43 -6.74
CA ALA A 77 -18.75 11.06 -6.02
C ALA A 77 -19.46 9.82 -6.59
N LYS A 78 -19.01 9.31 -7.74
CA LYS A 78 -19.65 8.23 -8.52
C LYS A 78 -21.12 8.53 -8.83
N ASP A 79 -21.47 9.81 -9.00
CA ASP A 79 -22.84 10.23 -9.32
C ASP A 79 -23.07 10.24 -10.82
N ALA A 80 -23.45 9.07 -11.35
CA ALA A 80 -23.80 8.89 -12.75
C ALA A 80 -24.94 9.82 -13.21
N GLY A 81 -25.89 10.13 -12.33
CA GLY A 81 -27.05 10.95 -12.68
C GLY A 81 -26.67 12.42 -12.83
N ALA A 82 -25.91 12.94 -11.88
CA ALA A 82 -25.38 14.29 -11.91
C ALA A 82 -24.39 14.48 -13.07
N LEU A 83 -23.50 13.51 -13.32
CA LEU A 83 -22.55 13.54 -14.43
C LEU A 83 -23.25 13.72 -15.78
N VAL A 84 -24.28 12.91 -16.06
CA VAL A 84 -25.03 12.97 -17.33
C VAL A 84 -25.85 14.26 -17.45
N ALA A 85 -26.23 14.87 -16.32
CA ALA A 85 -26.99 16.12 -16.30
C ALA A 85 -26.13 17.36 -16.61
N ILE A 86 -24.80 17.28 -16.49
CA ILE A 86 -23.88 18.39 -16.81
C ILE A 86 -23.98 18.75 -18.30
N SER A 87 -23.69 17.77 -19.17
CA SER A 87 -23.73 17.96 -20.62
C SER A 87 -23.63 16.63 -21.38
N PRO A 88 -23.89 16.61 -22.70
CA PRO A 88 -23.59 15.46 -23.55
C PRO A 88 -22.10 15.07 -23.58
N ALA A 89 -21.17 16.02 -23.40
CA ALA A 89 -19.74 15.75 -23.37
C ALA A 89 -19.33 15.10 -22.03
N ALA A 90 -19.87 15.58 -20.91
CA ALA A 90 -19.70 14.98 -19.60
C ALA A 90 -20.25 13.54 -19.55
N ALA A 91 -21.41 13.31 -20.17
CA ALA A 91 -22.01 11.97 -20.25
C ALA A 91 -21.11 10.93 -20.93
N ALA A 92 -20.15 11.34 -21.78
CA ALA A 92 -19.19 10.44 -22.41
C ALA A 92 -18.19 9.81 -21.42
N TYR A 93 -18.08 10.34 -20.19
CA TYR A 93 -17.24 9.81 -19.12
C TYR A 93 -17.93 8.75 -18.25
N LEU A 94 -19.26 8.58 -18.38
CA LEU A 94 -20.03 7.61 -17.62
C LEU A 94 -19.45 6.18 -17.64
N PRO A 95 -18.93 5.65 -18.77
CA PRO A 95 -18.34 4.30 -18.79
C PRO A 95 -17.19 4.10 -17.81
N LEU A 96 -16.52 5.17 -17.36
CA LEU A 96 -15.46 5.08 -16.35
C LEU A 96 -16.01 4.73 -14.97
N ILE A 97 -17.18 5.24 -14.59
CA ILE A 97 -17.88 4.82 -13.35
C ILE A 97 -18.27 3.35 -13.44
N GLU A 98 -18.75 2.92 -14.61
CA GLU A 98 -19.14 1.52 -14.83
C GLU A 98 -17.92 0.58 -14.77
N ALA A 99 -16.74 1.09 -15.13
CA ALA A 99 -15.46 0.38 -15.05
C ALA A 99 -14.81 0.42 -13.65
N THR A 100 -15.57 0.72 -12.59
CA THR A 100 -15.12 0.60 -11.19
C THR A 100 -15.53 -0.75 -10.58
N GLY A 101 -14.63 -1.40 -9.83
CA GLY A 101 -14.91 -2.61 -9.04
C GLY A 101 -13.95 -3.78 -9.31
N PRO A 102 -14.43 -5.05 -9.28
CA PRO A 102 -13.57 -6.22 -9.48
C PRO A 102 -12.78 -6.16 -10.79
N PHE A 103 -11.46 -6.35 -10.70
CA PHE A 103 -10.51 -6.00 -11.76
C PHE A 103 -10.87 -6.57 -13.14
N HIS A 104 -11.21 -7.85 -13.25
CA HIS A 104 -11.50 -8.45 -14.56
C HIS A 104 -12.73 -7.83 -15.24
N ALA A 105 -13.82 -7.64 -14.50
CA ALA A 105 -15.05 -7.06 -15.02
C ALA A 105 -14.91 -5.55 -15.29
N ALA A 106 -14.11 -4.85 -14.48
CA ALA A 106 -13.74 -3.45 -14.69
C ALA A 106 -12.89 -3.30 -15.97
N MET A 107 -11.88 -4.16 -16.16
CA MET A 107 -11.02 -4.15 -17.35
C MET A 107 -11.78 -4.44 -18.64
N GLU A 108 -12.75 -5.36 -18.65
CA GLU A 108 -13.58 -5.61 -19.84
C GLU A 108 -14.34 -4.35 -20.27
N ARG A 109 -14.87 -3.59 -19.31
CA ARG A 109 -15.55 -2.31 -19.59
C ARG A 109 -14.58 -1.24 -20.06
N LEU A 110 -13.41 -1.14 -19.44
CA LEU A 110 -12.38 -0.18 -19.83
C LEU A 110 -11.83 -0.48 -21.24
N GLU A 111 -11.68 -1.75 -21.61
CA GLU A 111 -11.30 -2.20 -22.95
C GLU A 111 -12.36 -1.84 -24.00
N ALA A 112 -13.64 -2.06 -23.68
CA ALA A 112 -14.74 -1.64 -24.55
C ALA A 112 -14.80 -0.12 -24.71
N PHE A 113 -14.57 0.63 -23.63
CA PHE A 113 -14.48 2.08 -23.64
C PHE A 113 -13.31 2.55 -24.52
N SER A 114 -12.10 2.00 -24.34
CA SER A 114 -10.95 2.32 -25.18
C SER A 114 -11.23 2.08 -26.66
N ALA A 115 -11.83 0.93 -27.00
CA ALA A 115 -12.21 0.62 -28.37
C ALA A 115 -13.18 1.65 -28.97
N SER A 116 -14.12 2.16 -28.17
CA SER A 116 -15.05 3.23 -28.59
C SER A 116 -14.32 4.56 -28.88
N LEU A 117 -13.17 4.79 -28.24
CA LEU A 117 -12.29 5.94 -28.44
C LEU A 117 -11.18 5.68 -29.46
N GLY A 118 -11.25 4.58 -30.23
CA GLY A 118 -10.22 4.24 -31.23
C GLY A 118 -8.89 3.79 -30.62
N GLY A 119 -8.91 3.22 -29.41
CA GLY A 119 -7.72 2.68 -28.72
C GLY A 119 -6.92 3.72 -27.94
N ALA A 120 -7.52 4.89 -27.65
CA ALA A 120 -6.82 6.03 -27.04
C ALA A 120 -6.12 5.73 -25.71
N ILE A 121 -6.56 4.69 -24.98
CA ILE A 121 -6.00 4.31 -23.68
C ILE A 121 -5.44 2.86 -23.67
N ASP A 122 -5.18 2.27 -24.84
CA ASP A 122 -4.69 0.89 -24.96
C ASP A 122 -3.35 0.66 -24.24
N SER A 123 -2.48 1.67 -24.20
CA SER A 123 -1.22 1.59 -23.46
C SER A 123 -1.44 1.48 -21.94
N ARG A 124 -2.41 2.22 -21.39
CA ARG A 124 -2.79 2.14 -19.97
C ARG A 124 -3.38 0.77 -19.65
N ILE A 125 -4.28 0.28 -20.50
CA ILE A 125 -4.86 -1.08 -20.39
C ILE A 125 -3.77 -2.16 -20.40
N ALA A 126 -2.81 -2.06 -21.34
CA ALA A 126 -1.69 -2.99 -21.41
C ALA A 126 -0.82 -2.93 -20.14
N GLY A 127 -0.59 -1.73 -19.60
CA GLY A 127 0.08 -1.51 -18.32
C GLY A 127 -0.64 -2.20 -17.16
N LEU A 128 -1.94 -1.96 -16.98
CA LEU A 128 -2.75 -2.59 -15.94
C LEU A 128 -2.73 -4.13 -16.03
N ARG A 129 -2.84 -4.69 -17.24
CA ARG A 129 -2.73 -6.14 -17.45
C ARG A 129 -1.34 -6.66 -17.07
N ALA A 130 -0.28 -5.94 -17.42
CA ALA A 130 1.09 -6.32 -17.08
C ALA A 130 1.31 -6.34 -15.56
N ILE A 131 0.82 -5.31 -14.85
CA ILE A 131 0.91 -5.20 -13.39
C ILE A 131 0.11 -6.29 -12.68
N ALA A 132 -1.10 -6.57 -13.16
CA ALA A 132 -1.97 -7.59 -12.55
C ALA A 132 -1.46 -9.03 -12.76
N LYS A 133 -0.79 -9.30 -13.89
CA LYS A 133 -0.40 -10.66 -14.30
C LYS A 133 0.43 -11.45 -13.26
N PRO A 134 1.46 -10.87 -12.60
CA PRO A 134 2.25 -11.59 -11.59
C PRO A 134 1.60 -11.67 -10.20
N ILE A 135 0.51 -10.93 -9.95
CA ILE A 135 -0.14 -10.89 -8.63
C ILE A 135 -0.79 -12.25 -8.32
N GLY A 136 -0.57 -12.74 -7.09
CA GLY A 136 -1.09 -14.01 -6.60
C GLY A 136 -2.63 -14.05 -6.54
N TRP A 137 -3.21 -15.25 -6.66
CA TRP A 137 -4.66 -15.47 -6.61
C TRP A 137 -5.28 -15.23 -5.22
N ASP A 138 -4.43 -15.17 -4.19
CA ASP A 138 -4.77 -14.88 -2.80
C ASP A 138 -4.91 -13.37 -2.53
N ILE A 139 -4.52 -12.53 -3.48
CA ILE A 139 -4.69 -11.07 -3.43
C ILE A 139 -5.96 -10.69 -4.18
N THR A 140 -6.82 -9.91 -3.53
CA THR A 140 -8.01 -9.35 -4.21
C THR A 140 -7.58 -8.14 -5.02
N LEU A 141 -7.98 -8.07 -6.29
CA LEU A 141 -7.66 -6.96 -7.17
C LEU A 141 -8.93 -6.23 -7.63
N THR A 142 -8.94 -4.92 -7.45
CA THR A 142 -9.98 -4.02 -7.93
C THR A 142 -9.37 -2.89 -8.78
N LEU A 143 -10.23 -2.18 -9.49
CA LEU A 143 -9.88 -1.03 -10.31
C LEU A 143 -10.95 0.03 -10.12
N ASP A 144 -10.52 1.27 -9.87
CA ASP A 144 -11.32 2.47 -10.01
C ASP A 144 -10.57 3.46 -10.91
N PRO A 145 -10.91 3.57 -12.21
CA PRO A 145 -10.19 4.45 -13.12
C PRO A 145 -10.49 5.94 -12.88
N THR A 146 -11.37 6.27 -11.92
CA THR A 146 -11.81 7.63 -11.62
C THR A 146 -11.28 8.16 -10.28
N GLU A 147 -10.67 7.31 -9.46
CA GLU A 147 -10.14 7.71 -8.15
C GLU A 147 -8.95 8.67 -8.31
N ARG A 148 -9.02 9.83 -7.66
CA ARG A 148 -7.96 10.85 -7.65
C ARG A 148 -7.58 11.31 -6.25
N HIS A 149 -8.39 11.04 -5.23
CA HIS A 149 -8.13 11.51 -3.87
C HIS A 149 -6.83 10.90 -3.34
N GLY A 150 -5.88 11.76 -2.99
CA GLY A 150 -4.56 11.34 -2.53
C GLY A 150 -3.60 10.92 -3.65
N PHE A 151 -4.00 11.05 -4.92
CA PHE A 151 -3.22 10.75 -6.12
C PHE A 151 -3.00 11.99 -7.00
N GLU A 152 -3.24 13.20 -6.50
CA GLU A 152 -3.25 14.44 -7.28
C GLU A 152 -1.89 14.79 -7.91
N PHE A 153 -0.80 14.24 -7.37
CA PHE A 153 0.57 14.40 -7.88
C PHE A 153 1.07 13.21 -8.70
N GLN A 154 0.25 12.17 -8.86
CA GLN A 154 0.63 10.98 -9.60
C GLN A 154 0.27 11.10 -11.09
N ASN A 155 0.99 10.34 -11.90
CA ASN A 155 0.88 10.36 -13.35
C ASN A 155 -0.14 9.29 -13.81
N TRP A 156 0.32 8.29 -14.56
CA TRP A 156 -0.55 7.38 -15.29
C TRP A 156 -1.13 6.23 -14.48
N PHE A 157 -0.54 5.89 -13.33
CA PHE A 157 -0.91 4.71 -12.52
C PHE A 157 -0.76 5.02 -11.04
N GLY A 158 -1.78 4.65 -10.27
CA GLY A 158 -1.77 4.66 -8.81
C GLY A 158 -2.35 3.36 -8.27
N PHE A 159 -2.05 3.07 -7.01
CA PHE A 159 -2.70 2.00 -6.29
C PHE A 159 -2.80 2.27 -4.79
N SER A 160 -3.86 1.73 -4.19
CA SER A 160 -4.08 1.68 -2.76
C SER A 160 -4.05 0.23 -2.28
N ILE A 161 -3.67 0.04 -1.02
CA ILE A 161 -3.56 -1.27 -0.37
C ILE A 161 -4.44 -1.28 0.87
N PHE A 162 -5.31 -2.28 0.94
CA PHE A 162 -6.15 -2.58 2.09
C PHE A 162 -5.88 -4.01 2.56
N ALA A 163 -6.27 -4.33 3.78
CA ALA A 163 -6.20 -5.69 4.30
C ALA A 163 -7.37 -5.99 5.25
N GLU A 164 -7.77 -7.26 5.28
CA GLU A 164 -8.80 -7.73 6.20
C GLU A 164 -8.40 -7.44 7.66
N GLY A 165 -9.36 -7.01 8.47
CA GLY A 165 -9.13 -6.66 9.87
C GLY A 165 -8.58 -5.25 10.09
N PHE A 166 -8.25 -4.50 9.03
CA PHE A 166 -7.78 -3.12 9.12
C PHE A 166 -8.82 -2.13 8.59
N ILE A 167 -8.92 -0.98 9.26
CA ILE A 167 -9.79 0.11 8.82
C ILE A 167 -8.96 1.12 8.04
N GLY A 168 -9.34 1.32 6.79
CA GLY A 168 -8.71 2.26 5.87
C GLY A 168 -7.51 1.68 5.15
N GLU A 169 -6.87 2.53 4.36
CA GLU A 169 -5.68 2.22 3.58
C GLU A 169 -4.47 1.94 4.49
N ILE A 170 -3.75 0.86 4.22
CA ILE A 170 -2.50 0.47 4.90
C ILE A 170 -1.26 0.72 4.04
N GLY A 171 -1.46 1.20 2.81
CA GLY A 171 -0.39 1.68 1.96
C GLY A 171 -0.93 2.16 0.62
N ARG A 172 -0.10 2.91 -0.09
CA ARG A 172 -0.40 3.40 -1.45
C ARG A 172 0.87 3.62 -2.23
N GLY A 173 0.75 3.69 -3.53
CA GLY A 173 1.87 3.97 -4.41
C GLY A 173 1.43 4.34 -5.81
N GLY A 174 2.40 4.46 -6.70
CA GLY A 174 2.19 4.71 -8.12
C GLY A 174 3.24 5.63 -8.73
N SER A 175 2.96 6.09 -9.95
CA SER A 175 3.90 6.83 -10.77
C SER A 175 3.85 8.31 -10.45
N TYR A 176 4.99 8.96 -10.46
CA TYR A 176 5.10 10.40 -10.27
C TYR A 176 6.34 10.94 -10.98
N ALA A 177 6.44 12.27 -11.01
CA ALA A 177 7.55 12.98 -11.63
C ALA A 177 8.30 13.79 -10.56
N ILE A 178 9.63 13.67 -10.53
CA ILE A 178 10.49 14.50 -9.68
C ILE A 178 10.89 15.73 -10.49
N ALA A 179 10.43 16.89 -10.04
CA ALA A 179 10.82 18.16 -10.64
C ALA A 179 12.33 18.39 -10.51
N ARG A 180 13.00 18.60 -11.65
CA ARG A 180 14.44 18.90 -11.71
C ARG A 180 14.64 20.33 -12.21
N ALA A 181 15.36 21.15 -11.43
CA ALA A 181 15.55 22.56 -11.78
C ALA A 181 16.37 22.72 -13.08
N GLY A 182 15.71 23.19 -14.14
CA GLY A 182 16.36 23.44 -15.43
C GLY A 182 16.54 22.20 -16.32
N GLU A 183 15.96 21.06 -15.93
CA GLU A 183 15.99 19.80 -16.69
C GLU A 183 14.56 19.27 -16.88
N ALA A 184 14.40 18.23 -17.68
CA ALA A 184 13.12 17.53 -17.77
C ALA A 184 12.82 16.83 -16.44
N ASP A 185 11.53 16.75 -16.08
CA ASP A 185 11.11 16.01 -14.91
C ASP A 185 11.55 14.54 -15.00
N GLU A 186 12.04 14.02 -13.89
CA GLU A 186 12.55 12.66 -13.83
C GLU A 186 11.43 11.69 -13.43
N PRO A 187 11.12 10.67 -14.25
CA PRO A 187 10.06 9.73 -13.93
C PRO A 187 10.44 8.85 -12.74
N ALA A 188 9.46 8.58 -11.88
CA ALA A 188 9.62 7.75 -10.71
C ALA A 188 8.35 6.94 -10.43
N MET A 189 8.53 5.89 -9.63
CA MET A 189 7.47 5.01 -9.16
C MET A 189 7.81 4.58 -7.75
N GLY A 190 6.83 4.52 -6.85
CA GLY A 190 7.09 3.95 -5.54
C GLY A 190 5.85 3.73 -4.72
N PHE A 191 6.07 3.38 -3.46
CA PHE A 191 5.00 3.10 -2.52
C PHE A 191 5.38 3.46 -1.11
N SER A 192 4.35 3.61 -0.28
CA SER A 192 4.43 3.84 1.14
C SER A 192 3.44 2.95 1.86
N LEU A 193 3.89 2.28 2.91
CA LEU A 193 3.11 1.47 3.83
C LEU A 193 2.99 2.20 5.16
N TYR A 194 1.86 1.98 5.82
CA TYR A 194 1.50 2.56 7.10
C TYR A 194 1.45 1.43 8.13
N PRO A 195 2.57 1.11 8.81
CA PRO A 195 2.67 -0.04 9.72
C PRO A 195 1.99 0.16 11.08
N ASP A 196 1.71 1.39 11.52
CA ASP A 196 1.14 1.65 12.85
C ASP A 196 -0.13 0.82 13.15
N PRO A 197 -1.13 0.72 12.24
CA PRO A 197 -2.28 -0.15 12.44
C PRO A 197 -1.91 -1.63 12.58
N LEU A 198 -0.89 -2.09 11.85
CA LEU A 198 -0.38 -3.47 11.92
C LEU A 198 0.24 -3.74 13.30
N ILE A 199 1.07 -2.81 13.76
CA ILE A 199 1.73 -2.88 15.08
C ILE A 199 0.69 -2.87 16.20
N ASP A 200 -0.31 -2.00 16.13
CA ASP A 200 -1.41 -1.95 17.08
C ASP A 200 -2.23 -3.25 17.11
N ALA A 201 -2.34 -3.94 15.96
CA ALA A 201 -2.96 -5.25 15.84
C ALA A 201 -2.06 -6.41 16.34
N GLY A 202 -0.84 -6.12 16.80
CA GLY A 202 0.10 -7.10 17.36
C GLY A 202 1.01 -7.77 16.33
N PHE A 203 1.06 -7.26 15.09
CA PHE A 203 2.02 -7.74 14.10
C PHE A 203 3.44 -7.42 14.54
N GLY A 204 4.34 -8.40 14.42
CA GLY A 204 5.71 -8.26 14.91
C GLY A 204 5.87 -8.38 16.43
N ASP A 205 4.83 -8.75 17.19
CA ASP A 205 4.96 -9.11 18.63
C ASP A 205 5.63 -10.49 18.78
N GLU A 206 6.88 -10.60 18.35
CA GLU A 206 7.77 -11.66 18.83
C GLU A 206 8.14 -11.33 20.27
N ARG A 207 7.29 -11.77 21.20
CA ARG A 207 7.58 -11.63 22.64
C ARG A 207 8.96 -12.22 22.90
N PRO A 208 9.94 -11.40 23.32
CA PRO A 208 11.29 -11.89 23.44
C PRO A 208 11.33 -13.02 24.46
N ARG A 209 12.16 -14.04 24.20
CA ARG A 209 12.41 -15.09 25.19
C ARG A 209 13.16 -14.45 26.35
N ARG A 210 12.47 -14.18 27.47
CA ARG A 210 13.06 -13.49 28.63
C ARG A 210 13.61 -14.50 29.64
N LEU A 211 14.89 -14.37 29.96
CA LEU A 211 15.63 -15.26 30.86
C LEU A 211 16.08 -14.50 32.10
N PHE A 212 15.73 -14.98 33.27
CA PHE A 212 16.24 -14.47 34.53
C PHE A 212 17.63 -15.05 34.81
N LEU A 213 18.59 -14.21 35.20
CA LEU A 213 19.93 -14.62 35.58
C LEU A 213 20.10 -14.43 37.09
N PRO A 214 20.20 -15.52 37.89
CA PRO A 214 20.42 -15.41 39.32
C PRO A 214 21.73 -14.67 39.67
N VAL A 215 21.84 -14.24 40.93
CA VAL A 215 23.10 -13.72 41.48
C VAL A 215 24.20 -14.78 41.31
N GLY A 216 25.36 -14.37 40.78
CA GLY A 216 26.49 -15.28 40.57
C GLY A 216 26.40 -16.18 39.32
N HIS A 217 25.48 -15.92 38.39
CA HIS A 217 25.38 -16.65 37.13
C HIS A 217 26.68 -16.67 36.30
N ASP A 218 26.82 -17.66 35.42
CA ASP A 218 27.93 -17.74 34.46
C ASP A 218 27.78 -16.65 33.38
N VAL A 219 28.63 -15.61 33.47
CA VAL A 219 28.59 -14.44 32.58
C VAL A 219 28.89 -14.78 31.10
N VAL A 220 29.70 -15.81 30.86
CA VAL A 220 30.02 -16.27 29.50
C VAL A 220 28.81 -16.97 28.91
N ARG A 221 28.15 -17.83 29.69
CA ARG A 221 26.90 -18.47 29.26
C ARG A 221 25.79 -17.46 29.04
N ALA A 222 25.65 -16.47 29.92
CA ALA A 222 24.69 -15.39 29.74
C ALA A 222 24.92 -14.58 28.45
N ALA A 223 26.18 -14.32 28.09
CA ALA A 223 26.52 -13.66 26.83
C ALA A 223 26.18 -14.52 25.61
N ALA A 224 26.46 -15.83 25.66
CA ALA A 224 26.07 -16.77 24.61
C ALA A 224 24.54 -16.83 24.45
N LEU A 225 23.80 -16.91 25.55
CA LEU A 225 22.33 -16.94 25.51
C LEU A 225 21.74 -15.64 24.94
N ARG A 226 22.33 -14.48 25.22
CA ARG A 226 21.95 -13.22 24.53
C ARG A 226 22.20 -13.29 23.02
N ALA A 227 23.31 -13.87 22.58
CA ALA A 227 23.59 -14.09 21.17
C ALA A 227 22.63 -15.10 20.51
N GLU A 228 22.05 -16.02 21.29
CA GLU A 228 20.98 -16.94 20.88
C GLU A 228 19.57 -16.29 20.88
N GLY A 229 19.46 -14.99 21.17
CA GLY A 229 18.19 -14.24 21.15
C GLY A 229 17.46 -14.15 22.49
N TRP A 230 18.07 -14.56 23.61
CA TRP A 230 17.48 -14.36 24.92
C TRP A 230 17.63 -12.93 25.41
N HIS A 231 16.55 -12.36 25.92
CA HIS A 231 16.58 -11.09 26.65
C HIS A 231 16.78 -11.39 28.13
N THR A 232 17.99 -11.13 28.64
CA THR A 232 18.35 -11.49 30.01
C THR A 232 18.03 -10.39 31.02
N VAL A 233 17.46 -10.75 32.17
CA VAL A 233 17.28 -9.87 33.35
C VAL A 233 18.12 -10.43 34.49
N ALA A 234 19.17 -9.72 34.89
CA ALA A 234 20.03 -10.16 35.99
C ALA A 234 19.48 -9.70 37.34
N ALA A 235 19.47 -10.60 38.32
CA ALA A 235 19.20 -10.27 39.71
C ALA A 235 20.24 -9.27 40.23
N LEU A 236 19.79 -8.23 40.92
CA LEU A 236 20.64 -7.26 41.60
C LEU A 236 20.86 -7.63 43.07
N ALA A 237 19.92 -8.35 43.66
CA ALA A 237 19.98 -8.87 45.02
C ALA A 237 19.39 -10.29 45.12
N ASP A 238 19.70 -10.96 46.23
CA ASP A 238 19.11 -12.26 46.56
C ASP A 238 17.60 -12.14 46.81
N GLY A 239 16.86 -13.19 46.42
CA GLY A 239 15.41 -13.27 46.64
C GLY A 239 14.55 -12.57 45.57
N GLU A 240 15.16 -12.04 44.51
CA GLU A 240 14.42 -11.57 43.34
C GLU A 240 13.78 -12.74 42.57
N ASP A 241 12.53 -12.53 42.13
CA ASP A 241 11.76 -13.48 41.35
C ASP A 241 11.68 -13.04 39.88
N GLY A 242 12.26 -13.83 38.98
CA GLY A 242 12.19 -13.53 37.56
C GLY A 242 10.80 -13.70 36.96
N ALA A 243 9.90 -14.50 37.56
CA ALA A 243 8.51 -14.59 37.09
C ALA A 243 7.78 -13.25 37.29
N ALA A 244 7.97 -12.60 38.45
CA ALA A 244 7.49 -11.24 38.70
C ALA A 244 8.08 -10.20 37.73
N GLN A 245 9.30 -10.44 37.24
CA GLN A 245 9.94 -9.61 36.23
C GLN A 245 9.51 -9.93 34.79
N ARG A 246 8.54 -10.82 34.56
CA ARG A 246 8.10 -11.29 33.22
C ARG A 246 9.19 -12.06 32.45
N CYS A 247 10.03 -12.81 33.14
CA CYS A 247 10.87 -13.83 32.52
C CYS A 247 10.08 -15.12 32.37
N SER A 248 10.20 -15.79 31.23
CA SER A 248 9.59 -17.12 31.01
C SER A 248 10.48 -18.25 31.52
N HIS A 249 11.78 -17.99 31.67
CA HIS A 249 12.78 -18.95 32.14
C HIS A 249 13.75 -18.30 33.12
N TRP A 250 14.52 -19.11 33.84
CA TRP A 250 15.69 -18.71 34.61
C TRP A 250 16.89 -19.58 34.29
N LEU A 251 18.10 -19.06 34.52
CA LEU A 251 19.34 -19.80 34.27
C LEU A 251 19.70 -20.66 35.48
N ASP A 252 19.56 -21.98 35.36
CA ASP A 252 19.99 -22.96 36.35
C ASP A 252 21.35 -23.54 35.96
N GLY A 253 22.40 -23.05 36.61
CA GLY A 253 23.78 -23.34 36.23
C GLY A 253 24.09 -22.83 34.82
N ARG A 254 23.99 -23.72 33.81
CA ARG A 254 24.23 -23.40 32.39
C ARG A 254 23.01 -23.54 31.50
N GLU A 255 21.91 -24.07 32.03
CA GLU A 255 20.73 -24.42 31.26
C GLU A 255 19.55 -23.48 31.59
N PRO A 256 18.85 -22.94 30.58
CA PRO A 256 17.57 -22.28 30.79
C PRO A 256 16.52 -23.27 31.29
N ARG A 257 15.83 -22.94 32.39
CA ARG A 257 14.68 -23.68 32.92
C ARG A 257 13.44 -22.81 32.91
N ALA A 258 12.32 -23.36 32.42
CA ALA A 258 11.04 -22.68 32.50
C ALA A 258 10.64 -22.50 33.98
N TYR A 259 9.95 -21.40 34.27
CA TYR A 259 9.23 -21.23 35.53
C TYR A 259 8.02 -22.16 35.61
#